data_AF-S4NJJ1-F1
#
_entry.id   AF-S4NJJ1-F1
#
_cell.length_a   1.000
_cell.length_b   1.000
_cell.length_c   1.000
_cell.angle_alpha   90.00
_cell.angle_beta   90.00
_cell.angle_gamma   90.00
#
_symmetry.space_group_name_H-M   'P 1'
#
loop_
_entity.id
_entity.type
_entity.pdbx_description
1 polymer ?
#
loop_
_entity_poly.entity_id
_entity_poly.type
_entity_poly.pdbx_seq_one_letter_code
_entity_poly.pdbx_strand_id
1 'polypeptide(L)' 'MRILSAEFVRKWKGRLINIHPSLLPRHPGLHAQRQCLAAGDRESGCTVHFVDEGMDTGPIITQERVPVLNDDTEESLS' A
#
# COMPACT_ATOMS: atom_id res chain seq x y z
N MET A 1 -5.35 -7.05 9.87
CA MET A 1 -5.87 -5.73 9.44
C MET A 1 -7.38 -5.70 9.55
N ARG A 2 -7.99 -4.52 9.66
CA ARG A 2 -9.45 -4.32 9.69
C ARG A 2 -9.83 -3.22 8.72
N ILE A 3 -10.96 -3.39 8.03
CA ILE A 3 -11.54 -2.37 7.17
C ILE A 3 -12.36 -1.41 8.05
N LEU A 4 -12.15 -0.10 7.87
CA LEU A 4 -12.94 0.93 8.54
C LEU A 4 -14.30 1.06 7.86
N SER A 5 -15.38 1.21 8.64
CA SER A 5 -16.70 1.43 8.05
C SER A 5 -16.75 2.76 7.31
N ALA A 6 -17.54 2.83 6.24
CA ALA A 6 -17.70 4.04 5.45
C ALA A 6 -18.22 5.23 6.30
N GLU A 7 -19.06 4.97 7.30
CA GLU A 7 -19.51 5.99 8.25
C GLU A 7 -18.35 6.59 9.05
N PHE A 8 -17.46 5.75 9.57
CA PHE A 8 -16.28 6.19 10.29
C PHE A 8 -15.36 7.02 9.39
N VAL A 9 -15.08 6.52 8.18
CA VAL A 9 -14.24 7.22 7.22
C VAL A 9 -14.82 8.60 6.87
N ARG A 10 -16.12 8.69 6.57
CA ARG A 10 -16.78 9.97 6.28
C ARG A 10 -16.69 10.95 7.46
N LYS A 11 -16.89 10.49 8.69
CA LYS A 11 -16.76 11.31 9.90
C LYS A 11 -15.36 11.93 10.03
N TRP A 12 -14.34 11.21 9.60
CA TRP A 12 -12.93 11.62 9.72
C TRP A 12 -12.29 11.98 8.37
N LYS A 13 -13.08 12.32 7.36
CA LYS A 13 -12.59 12.69 6.03
C LYS A 13 -11.49 13.76 6.11
N GLY A 14 -10.38 13.51 5.40
CA GLY A 14 -9.19 14.39 5.37
C GLY A 14 -8.33 14.38 6.64
N ARG A 15 -8.64 13.50 7.61
CA ARG A 15 -7.92 13.39 8.90
C ARG A 15 -7.39 11.98 9.18
N LEU A 16 -7.61 11.05 8.27
CA LEU A 16 -7.14 9.67 8.35
C LEU A 16 -5.99 9.47 7.36
N ILE A 17 -4.86 8.97 7.86
CA ILE A 17 -3.69 8.63 7.06
C ILE A 17 -3.43 7.14 7.22
N ASN A 18 -3.17 6.46 6.11
CA ASN A 18 -2.77 5.06 6.06
C ASN A 18 -1.42 4.92 5.36
N ILE A 19 -0.68 3.87 5.72
CA ILE A 19 0.50 3.42 4.98
C ILE A 19 0.21 2.03 4.41
N HIS A 20 0.51 1.86 3.13
CA HIS A 20 0.37 0.60 2.42
C HIS A 20 1.73 0.17 1.86
N PRO A 21 2.17 -1.09 2.04
CA PRO A 21 3.49 -1.56 1.62
C PRO A 21 3.55 -1.91 0.13
N SER A 22 3.10 -0.98 -0.72
CA SER A 22 3.32 -1.02 -2.16
C SER A 22 3.40 0.39 -2.74
N LEU A 23 3.83 0.49 -3.99
CA LEU A 23 3.71 1.69 -4.81
C LEU A 23 2.32 1.77 -5.46
N LEU A 24 1.31 2.17 -4.68
CA LEU A 24 -0.07 2.31 -5.16
C LEU A 24 -0.12 3.17 -6.45
N PRO A 25 -0.94 2.77 -7.44
CA PRO A 25 -2.00 1.77 -7.37
C PRO A 25 -1.57 0.31 -7.61
N ARG A 26 -0.26 -0.01 -7.62
CA ARG A 26 0.18 -1.42 -7.76
C ARG A 26 -0.10 -2.21 -6.49
N HIS A 27 -0.52 -3.47 -6.64
CA HIS A 27 -0.68 -4.44 -5.54
C HIS A 27 -1.46 -3.92 -4.31
N PRO A 28 -2.68 -3.37 -4.47
CA PRO A 28 -3.52 -3.02 -3.32
C PRO A 28 -3.97 -4.28 -2.57
N GLY A 29 -4.43 -4.11 -1.32
CA GLY A 29 -4.94 -5.22 -0.51
C GLY A 29 -3.84 -6.02 0.22
N LEU A 30 -3.92 -7.34 0.20
CA LEU A 30 -3.07 -8.20 1.05
C LEU A 30 -1.83 -8.71 0.32
N HIS A 31 -0.74 -8.98 1.04
CA HIS A 31 0.47 -9.63 0.51
C HIS A 31 1.13 -8.87 -0.67
N ALA A 32 1.28 -7.55 -0.54
CA ALA A 32 1.83 -6.71 -1.59
C ALA A 32 3.24 -7.16 -2.06
N GLN A 33 4.10 -7.56 -1.14
CA GLN A 33 5.45 -8.09 -1.43
C GLN A 33 5.39 -9.37 -2.26
N ARG A 34 4.51 -10.31 -1.90
CA ARG A 34 4.30 -11.53 -2.68
C ARG A 34 3.84 -11.22 -4.10
N GLN A 35 2.90 -10.29 -4.24
CA GLN A 35 2.39 -9.86 -5.54
C GLN A 35 3.50 -9.18 -6.38
N CYS A 36 4.32 -8.34 -5.75
CA CYS A 36 5.48 -7.68 -6.36
C CYS A 36 6.49 -8.69 -6.92
N LEU A 37 6.89 -9.68 -6.11
CA LEU A 37 7.79 -10.75 -6.55
C LEU A 37 7.17 -11.62 -7.65
N ALA A 38 5.91 -12.01 -7.50
CA ALA A 38 5.21 -12.84 -8.50
C ALA A 38 5.03 -12.12 -9.85
N ALA A 39 4.89 -10.79 -9.83
CA ALA A 39 4.82 -9.97 -11.03
C ALA A 39 6.19 -9.76 -11.70
N GLY A 40 7.29 -10.10 -11.03
CA GLY A 40 8.65 -9.84 -11.51
C GLY A 40 8.99 -8.34 -11.53
N ASP A 41 8.41 -7.57 -10.62
CA ASP A 41 8.71 -6.16 -10.48
C ASP A 41 10.17 -5.95 -10.06
N ARG A 42 10.78 -4.87 -10.55
CA ARG A 42 12.16 -4.48 -10.20
C ARG A 42 12.23 -3.49 -9.05
N GLU A 43 11.08 -2.94 -8.67
CA GLU A 43 10.95 -1.97 -7.59
C GLU A 43 9.73 -2.32 -6.76
N SER A 44 9.92 -2.29 -5.45
CA SER A 44 8.86 -2.27 -4.45
C SER A 44 8.85 -0.89 -3.77
N GLY A 45 8.09 -0.74 -2.71
CA GLY A 45 8.05 0.49 -1.94
C GLY A 45 6.84 0.58 -1.02
N CYS A 46 6.60 1.78 -0.52
CA CYS A 46 5.43 2.07 0.29
C CYS A 46 4.74 3.37 -0.14
N THR A 47 3.46 3.46 0.17
CA THR A 47 2.64 4.65 -0.09
C THR A 47 1.99 5.10 1.20
N VAL A 48 2.18 6.38 1.53
CA VAL A 48 1.38 7.06 2.56
C VAL A 48 0.28 7.83 1.84
N HIS A 49 -0.97 7.63 2.23
CA HIS A 49 -2.12 8.25 1.58
C HIS A 49 -3.22 8.59 2.58
N PHE A 50 -4.10 9.51 2.19
CA PHE A 50 -5.34 9.74 2.93
C PHE A 50 -6.30 8.57 2.75
N VAL A 51 -7.05 8.21 3.79
CA VAL A 51 -8.09 7.18 3.70
C VAL A 51 -9.37 7.77 3.10
N ASP A 52 -9.95 7.08 2.13
CA ASP A 52 -11.29 7.30 1.60
C ASP A 52 -12.15 6.03 1.74
N GLU A 53 -13.35 6.04 1.16
CA GLU A 53 -14.31 4.94 1.31
C GLU A 53 -13.93 3.68 0.49
N GLY A 54 -12.92 3.79 -0.38
CA GLY A 54 -12.37 2.65 -1.11
C GLY A 54 -11.17 2.02 -0.38
N MET A 55 -10.66 0.93 -0.95
CA MET A 55 -9.48 0.24 -0.44
C MET A 55 -8.24 0.78 -1.15
N ASP A 56 -7.36 1.46 -0.40
CA ASP A 56 -6.08 1.98 -0.89
C ASP A 56 -6.20 2.96 -2.07
N THR A 57 -7.33 3.66 -2.18
CA THR A 57 -7.66 4.56 -3.30
C THR A 57 -7.52 6.04 -3.01
N GLY A 58 -7.37 6.41 -1.74
CA GLY A 58 -7.36 7.81 -1.37
C GLY A 58 -6.10 8.56 -1.82
N PRO A 59 -6.13 9.91 -1.81
CA PRO A 59 -5.06 10.74 -2.35
C PRO A 59 -3.69 10.43 -1.71
N ILE A 60 -2.69 10.21 -2.55
CA ILE A 60 -1.31 9.95 -2.15
C ILE A 60 -0.71 11.22 -1.52
N ILE A 61 -0.06 11.05 -0.38
CA ILE A 61 0.72 12.08 0.32
C ILE A 61 2.19 11.96 -0.10
N THR A 62 2.76 10.77 0.00
CA THR A 62 4.14 10.47 -0.44
C THR A 62 4.31 8.99 -0.76
N GLN A 63 5.35 8.67 -1.52
CA GLN A 63 5.78 7.31 -1.85
C GLN A 63 7.29 7.22 -1.77
N GLU A 64 7.80 6.07 -1.33
CA GLU A 64 9.22 5.76 -1.35
C GLU A 64 9.46 4.42 -2.05
N ARG A 65 10.48 4.37 -2.89
CA ARG A 65 10.83 3.21 -3.72
C ARG A 65 12.04 2.50 -3.17
N VAL A 66 12.04 1.18 -3.25
CA VAL A 66 13.20 0.33 -2.97
C VAL A 66 13.40 -0.66 -4.11
N PRO A 67 14.66 -1.00 -4.47
CA PRO A 67 14.90 -2.02 -5.49
C PRO A 67 14.44 -3.39 -4.98
N VAL A 68 13.99 -4.24 -5.91
CA VAL A 68 13.85 -5.68 -5.68
C VAL A 68 15.10 -6.36 -6.23
N LEU A 69 15.83 -7.05 -5.36
CA LEU A 69 17.03 -7.80 -5.69
C LEU A 69 16.67 -9.23 -6.14
N ASN A 70 17.58 -9.89 -6.84
CA ASN A 70 17.30 -11.21 -7.44
C ASN A 70 17.03 -12.31 -6.41
N ASP A 71 17.57 -12.17 -5.21
CA ASP A 71 17.47 -13.10 -4.08
C ASP A 71 16.45 -12.65 -3.03
N ASP A 72 15.71 -11.58 -3.30
CA ASP A 72 14.67 -11.13 -2.39
C ASP A 72 13.54 -12.16 -2.28
N THR A 73 13.07 -12.33 -1.05
CA THR A 73 11.93 -13.15 -0.67
C THR A 73 10.80 -12.26 -0.15
N GLU A 74 9.59 -12.81 0.00
CA GLU A 74 8.49 -12.05 0.63
C GLU A 74 8.90 -11.52 2.01
N GLU A 75 9.74 -12.27 2.74
CA GLU A 75 10.21 -11.91 4.07
C GLU A 75 11.32 -10.85 4.06
N SER A 76 12.23 -10.84 3.08
CA SER A 76 13.29 -9.82 2.99
C SER A 76 12.79 -8.47 2.49
N LEU A 77 11.65 -8.44 1.78
CA LEU A 77 10.98 -7.22 1.30
C LEU A 77 9.91 -6.66 2.25
N SER A 78 9.66 -7.30 3.40
CA SER A 78 8.59 -6.94 4.34
C SER A 78 9.00 -5.98 5.44
#